data_AF-A0A939ZB61-F1
#
_entry.id   AF-A0A939ZB61-F1
#
_cell.length_a   1.000
_cell.length_b   1.000
_cell.length_c   1.000
_cell.angle_alpha   90.00
_cell.angle_beta   90.00
_cell.angle_gamma   90.00
#
_symmetry.space_group_name_H-M   'P 1'
#
loop_
_entity.id
_entity.type
_entity.pdbx_description
1 polymer ?
#
loop_
_entity_poly.entity_id
_entity_poly.type
_entity_poly.pdbx_seq_one_letter_code
_entity_poly.pdbx_strand_id
1 'polypeptide(L)'
;MERKVPKGYAVMWVIFAAAYAIWMIFFMPKYVLDNYENMLSEMTIDGKVYGNLSGMVGAHWLYPLWVIFSVASLLLFIFYLKKFLCCEKQTKGMAVAACVILVVGCAFVVGYGFLGEEPFIDKVRYITASMIGMNYPWMFRLWGVLGAASLFINTLYCYRKYNYNSKVGIIAGSIGAVAIYVTVNCPSMGEKALSFFPRPRMVGHWAGALIFAFGCAVPVVLFLFNSAKRLKGKFAVTAVVFVALLLLMLALLIFVGKSAIIENIPMVAAYALLLAFNFTHFYDEAIITE
;
A
#
# COMPACT_ATOMS: atom_id res chain seq x y z
N MET A 1 1.80 -9.38 30.83
CA MET A 1 1.73 -7.91 30.76
C MET A 1 1.60 -7.44 29.31
N GLU A 2 0.45 -6.87 28.93
CA GLU A 2 0.27 -6.18 27.63
C GLU A 2 1.32 -5.07 27.47
N ARG A 3 2.07 -5.06 26.35
CA ARG A 3 3.01 -3.96 26.09
C ARG A 3 2.16 -2.73 25.74
N LYS A 4 2.39 -1.59 26.38
CA LYS A 4 1.74 -0.35 25.93
C LYS A 4 2.33 0.05 24.58
N VAL A 5 1.51 0.54 23.65
CA VAL A 5 2.03 1.19 22.44
C VAL A 5 2.97 2.30 22.89
N PRO A 6 4.24 2.32 22.44
CA PRO A 6 5.13 3.42 22.75
C PRO A 6 4.47 4.75 22.39
N LYS A 7 4.42 5.70 23.34
CA LYS A 7 3.75 7.00 23.15
C LYS A 7 4.14 7.67 21.84
N GLY A 8 5.41 7.53 21.43
CA GLY A 8 5.92 8.05 20.17
C GLY A 8 5.19 7.55 18.91
N TYR A 9 4.79 6.27 18.84
CA TYR A 9 4.08 5.75 17.67
C TYR A 9 2.64 6.26 17.59
N ALA A 10 1.95 6.38 18.73
CA ALA A 10 0.61 6.96 18.76
C ALA A 10 0.65 8.43 18.33
N VAL A 11 1.60 9.22 18.86
CA VAL A 11 1.80 10.62 18.48
C VAL A 11 2.14 10.74 16.99
N MET A 12 3.00 9.88 16.47
CA MET A 12 3.36 9.86 15.04
C MET A 12 2.13 9.67 14.14
N TRP A 13 1.26 8.70 14.45
CA TRP A 13 0.04 8.48 13.66
C TRP A 13 -0.96 9.63 13.77
N VAL A 14 -1.07 10.29 14.94
CA VAL A 14 -1.86 11.52 15.08
C VAL A 14 -1.30 12.64 14.20
N ILE A 15 0.03 12.83 14.18
CA ILE A 15 0.68 13.82 13.32
C ILE A 15 0.44 13.50 11.84
N PHE A 16 0.61 12.24 11.42
CA PHE A 16 0.34 11.83 10.04
C PHE A 16 -1.12 12.07 9.64
N ALA A 17 -2.07 11.69 10.49
CA ALA A 17 -3.49 11.93 10.24
C ALA A 17 -3.83 13.42 10.17
N ALA A 18 -3.25 14.25 11.05
CA ALA A 18 -3.45 15.70 11.04
C ALA A 18 -2.84 16.36 9.80
N ALA A 19 -1.61 16.02 9.43
CA ALA A 19 -0.95 16.53 8.24
C ALA A 19 -1.72 16.14 6.96
N TYR A 20 -2.17 14.88 6.88
CA TYR A 20 -3.02 14.41 5.80
C TYR A 20 -4.37 15.14 5.77
N ALA A 21 -5.02 15.36 6.92
CA ALA A 21 -6.27 16.11 7.00
C ALA A 21 -6.12 17.56 6.50
N ILE A 22 -5.06 18.26 6.94
CA ILE A 22 -4.73 19.62 6.46
C ILE A 22 -4.54 19.60 4.94
N TRP A 23 -3.77 18.63 4.43
CA TRP A 23 -3.55 18.48 3.00
C TRP A 23 -4.86 18.26 2.22
N MET A 24 -5.72 17.37 2.72
CA MET A 24 -7.02 17.10 2.13
C MET A 24 -7.99 18.28 2.22
N ILE A 25 -7.97 19.08 3.29
CA ILE A 25 -8.92 20.18 3.46
C ILE A 25 -8.51 21.41 2.64
N PHE A 26 -7.22 21.75 2.61
CA PHE A 26 -6.77 23.04 2.05
C PHE A 26 -6.18 22.94 0.65
N PHE A 27 -5.64 21.79 0.25
CA PHE A 27 -4.88 21.67 -1.02
C PHE A 27 -5.59 20.79 -2.03
N MET A 28 -6.16 19.67 -1.60
CA MET A 28 -6.80 18.72 -2.50
C MET A 28 -8.15 19.12 -3.12
N PRO A 29 -9.01 19.99 -2.53
CA PRO A 29 -10.27 20.37 -3.15
C PRO A 29 -10.08 20.93 -4.57
N LYS A 30 -9.04 21.77 -4.76
CA LYS A 30 -8.69 22.36 -6.05
C LYS A 30 -8.39 21.30 -7.13
N TYR A 31 -7.88 20.14 -6.75
CA TYR A 31 -7.51 19.07 -7.69
C TYR A 31 -8.62 18.04 -7.87
N VAL A 32 -9.47 17.86 -6.87
CA VAL A 32 -10.47 16.78 -6.81
C VAL A 32 -11.87 17.29 -7.20
N LEU A 33 -12.17 18.58 -6.94
CA LEU A 33 -13.47 19.20 -7.16
C LEU A 33 -13.47 20.22 -8.31
N ASP A 34 -12.47 21.10 -8.37
CA ASP A 34 -12.58 22.33 -9.18
C ASP A 34 -11.98 22.25 -10.60
N ASN A 35 -11.22 21.19 -10.93
CA ASN A 35 -10.38 21.16 -12.14
C ASN A 35 -10.87 20.21 -13.25
N TYR A 36 -12.14 19.83 -13.25
CA TYR A 36 -12.67 18.86 -14.22
C TYR A 36 -12.56 19.33 -15.68
N GLU A 37 -12.94 20.59 -15.95
CA GLU A 37 -12.95 21.14 -17.31
C GLU A 37 -11.54 21.28 -17.91
N ASN A 38 -10.56 21.69 -17.11
CA ASN A 38 -9.15 21.78 -17.53
C ASN A 38 -8.48 20.41 -17.73
N MET A 39 -9.06 19.33 -17.19
CA MET A 39 -8.51 17.97 -17.27
C MET A 39 -9.06 17.17 -18.47
N LEU A 40 -10.07 17.66 -19.21
CA LEU A 40 -10.64 16.94 -20.37
C LEU A 40 -9.58 16.62 -21.45
N SER A 41 -8.61 17.52 -21.64
CA SER A 41 -7.48 17.32 -22.56
C SER A 41 -6.48 16.27 -22.06
N GLU A 42 -6.35 16.10 -20.75
CA GLU A 42 -5.55 15.03 -20.11
C GLU A 42 -6.29 13.69 -20.08
N MET A 43 -7.62 13.73 -20.02
CA MET A 43 -8.48 12.55 -19.99
C MET A 43 -8.51 11.82 -21.34
N THR A 44 -8.03 12.43 -22.42
CA THR A 44 -8.12 11.84 -23.77
C THR A 44 -6.78 11.27 -24.21
N ILE A 45 -6.63 9.93 -24.25
CA ILE A 45 -5.48 9.24 -24.84
C ILE A 45 -5.96 8.44 -26.06
N ASP A 46 -5.29 8.64 -27.20
CA ASP A 46 -5.61 7.93 -28.46
C ASP A 46 -7.11 7.99 -28.83
N GLY A 47 -7.76 9.13 -28.52
CA GLY A 47 -9.18 9.35 -28.78
C GLY A 47 -10.14 8.75 -27.75
N LYS A 48 -9.65 8.03 -26.73
CA LYS A 48 -10.46 7.55 -25.60
C LYS A 48 -10.42 8.54 -24.43
N VAL A 49 -11.60 9.00 -24.02
CA VAL A 49 -11.79 9.80 -22.81
C VAL A 49 -11.91 8.86 -21.61
N TYR A 50 -10.94 8.93 -20.70
CA TYR A 50 -10.96 8.23 -19.43
C TYR A 50 -11.73 9.04 -18.40
N GLY A 51 -12.53 8.35 -17.59
CA GLY A 51 -13.61 8.93 -16.79
C GLY A 51 -13.16 9.87 -15.67
N ASN A 52 -14.16 10.34 -14.92
CA ASN A 52 -14.06 11.23 -13.77
C ASN A 52 -12.96 10.81 -12.78
N LEU A 53 -11.75 11.35 -12.97
CA LEU A 53 -10.54 10.99 -12.22
C LEU A 53 -10.70 11.11 -10.71
N SER A 54 -11.58 12.00 -10.23
CA SER A 54 -11.85 12.13 -8.81
C SER A 54 -13.00 11.25 -8.32
N GLY A 55 -13.88 10.78 -9.20
CA GLY A 55 -15.13 10.11 -8.81
C GLY A 55 -16.10 11.00 -8.03
N MET A 56 -15.83 12.31 -8.01
CA MET A 56 -16.52 13.27 -7.15
C MET A 56 -17.14 14.40 -7.95
N VAL A 57 -16.83 14.55 -9.24
CA VAL A 57 -17.55 15.48 -10.13
C VAL A 57 -19.03 15.08 -10.20
N GLY A 58 -19.92 16.04 -9.93
CA GLY A 58 -21.35 15.79 -9.78
C GLY A 58 -21.78 15.22 -8.41
N ALA A 59 -20.84 14.92 -7.52
CA ALA A 59 -21.09 14.38 -6.17
C ALA A 59 -20.16 15.02 -5.13
N HIS A 60 -20.02 16.35 -5.14
CA HIS A 60 -19.04 17.10 -4.34
C HIS A 60 -19.24 16.87 -2.83
N TRP A 61 -20.47 16.59 -2.40
CA TRP A 61 -20.83 16.27 -1.01
C TRP A 61 -20.16 14.99 -0.47
N LEU A 62 -19.70 14.09 -1.35
CA LEU A 62 -18.94 12.89 -0.95
C LEU A 62 -17.51 13.23 -0.49
N TYR A 63 -16.97 14.38 -0.88
CA TYR A 63 -15.61 14.79 -0.52
C TYR A 63 -15.40 14.90 1.00
N PRO A 64 -16.18 15.69 1.76
CA PRO A 64 -16.02 15.77 3.21
C PRO A 64 -16.21 14.40 3.89
N LEU A 65 -17.12 13.56 3.41
CA LEU A 65 -17.31 12.20 3.94
C LEU A 65 -16.05 11.33 3.73
N TRP A 66 -15.44 11.41 2.56
CA TRP A 66 -14.19 10.72 2.27
C TRP A 66 -13.03 11.24 3.12
N VAL A 67 -12.92 12.56 3.34
CA VAL A 67 -11.89 13.12 4.23
C VAL A 67 -12.05 12.58 5.65
N ILE A 68 -13.26 12.59 6.20
CA ILE A 68 -13.54 12.05 7.54
C ILE A 68 -13.18 10.57 7.61
N PHE A 69 -13.66 9.78 6.64
CA PHE A 69 -13.40 8.34 6.59
C PHE A 69 -11.90 8.03 6.50
N SER A 70 -11.19 8.70 5.59
CA SER A 70 -9.76 8.44 5.37
C SER A 70 -8.90 8.85 6.58
N VAL A 71 -9.21 9.98 7.23
CA VAL A 71 -8.54 10.38 8.48
C VAL A 71 -8.83 9.38 9.60
N ALA A 72 -10.08 8.96 9.77
CA ALA A 72 -10.45 7.95 10.76
C ALA A 72 -9.72 6.62 10.51
N SER A 73 -9.62 6.21 9.24
CA SER A 73 -8.92 4.98 8.86
C SER A 73 -7.42 5.03 9.13
N LEU A 74 -6.76 6.19 8.97
CA LEU A 74 -5.36 6.38 9.37
C LEU A 74 -5.20 6.25 10.89
N LEU A 75 -6.12 6.81 11.67
CA LEU A 75 -6.08 6.72 13.14
C LEU A 75 -6.26 5.27 13.64
N LEU A 76 -6.94 4.39 12.88
CA LEU A 76 -7.06 2.97 13.22
C LEU A 76 -5.69 2.24 13.26
N PHE A 77 -4.66 2.76 12.61
CA PHE A 77 -3.32 2.15 12.67
C PHE A 77 -2.71 2.18 14.08
N ILE A 78 -3.11 3.14 14.93
CA ILE A 78 -2.77 3.14 16.36
C ILE A 78 -3.35 1.91 17.05
N PHE A 79 -4.62 1.59 16.74
CA PHE A 79 -5.27 0.40 17.25
C PHE A 79 -4.61 -0.88 16.72
N TYR A 80 -4.24 -0.92 15.44
CA TYR A 80 -3.55 -2.08 14.86
C TYR A 80 -2.20 -2.33 15.52
N LEU A 81 -1.40 -1.28 15.80
CA LEU A 81 -0.17 -1.40 16.58
C LEU A 81 -0.42 -2.01 17.96
N LYS A 82 -1.41 -1.48 18.70
CA LYS A 82 -1.77 -2.01 20.01
C LYS A 82 -2.18 -3.48 19.92
N LYS A 83 -3.09 -3.78 19.00
CA LYS A 83 -3.76 -5.07 18.91
C LYS A 83 -2.84 -6.17 18.40
N PHE A 84 -2.03 -5.91 17.37
CA PHE A 84 -1.25 -6.95 16.68
C PHE A 84 0.21 -7.01 17.13
N LEU A 85 0.85 -5.87 17.40
CA LEU A 85 2.25 -5.84 17.80
C LEU A 85 2.44 -5.89 19.31
N CYS A 86 1.61 -5.18 20.07
CA CYS A 86 1.82 -4.99 21.51
C CYS A 86 1.02 -5.96 22.40
N CYS A 87 0.26 -6.88 21.81
CA CYS A 87 -0.50 -7.87 22.57
C CYS A 87 0.43 -8.77 23.41
N GLU A 88 -0.06 -9.20 24.57
CA GLU A 88 0.67 -10.16 25.40
C GLU A 88 0.78 -11.53 24.71
N LYS A 89 -0.33 -12.03 24.16
CA LYS A 89 -0.37 -13.30 23.43
C LYS A 89 -1.24 -13.14 22.19
N GLN A 90 -0.81 -13.75 21.09
CA GLN A 90 -1.63 -13.82 19.89
C GLN A 90 -2.78 -14.80 20.13
N THR A 91 -4.02 -14.34 19.91
CA THR A 91 -5.21 -15.17 20.05
C THR A 91 -5.64 -15.73 18.70
N LYS A 92 -6.45 -16.79 18.71
CA LYS A 92 -7.07 -17.33 17.49
C LYS A 92 -7.87 -16.26 16.73
N GLY A 93 -8.62 -15.40 17.45
CA GLY A 93 -9.36 -14.30 16.84
C GLY A 93 -8.47 -13.29 16.12
N MET A 94 -7.28 -12.99 16.65
CA MET A 94 -6.31 -12.14 15.96
C MET A 94 -5.75 -12.82 14.70
N ALA A 95 -5.46 -14.11 14.76
CA ALA A 95 -5.00 -14.88 13.60
C ALA A 95 -6.06 -14.86 12.48
N VAL A 96 -7.32 -15.13 12.82
CA VAL A 96 -8.45 -15.07 11.88
C VAL A 96 -8.58 -13.67 11.29
N ALA A 97 -8.58 -12.62 12.10
CA ALA A 97 -8.70 -11.25 11.62
C ALA A 97 -7.55 -10.87 10.66
N ALA A 98 -6.30 -11.18 11.02
CA ALA A 98 -5.14 -10.90 10.17
C ALA A 98 -5.20 -11.69 8.85
N CYS A 99 -5.62 -12.96 8.89
CA CYS A 99 -5.77 -13.81 7.71
C CYS A 99 -6.88 -13.29 6.78
N VAL A 100 -8.07 -12.99 7.31
CA VAL A 100 -9.17 -12.42 6.53
C VAL A 100 -8.74 -11.13 5.86
N ILE A 101 -8.10 -10.23 6.61
CA ILE A 101 -7.59 -8.97 6.07
C ILE A 101 -6.52 -9.21 5.00
N LEU A 102 -5.64 -10.20 5.16
CA LEU A 102 -4.62 -10.56 4.16
C LEU A 102 -5.28 -11.06 2.86
N VAL A 103 -6.22 -11.99 2.98
CA VAL A 103 -6.90 -12.61 1.83
C VAL A 103 -7.77 -11.59 1.11
N VAL A 104 -8.56 -10.80 1.84
CA VAL A 104 -9.39 -9.74 1.25
C VAL A 104 -8.50 -8.67 0.59
N GLY A 105 -7.43 -8.25 1.25
CA GLY A 105 -6.45 -7.32 0.69
C GLY A 105 -5.84 -7.83 -0.61
N CYS A 106 -5.33 -9.08 -0.60
CA CYS A 106 -4.75 -9.72 -1.77
C CYS A 106 -5.77 -9.87 -2.91
N ALA A 107 -6.96 -10.40 -2.64
CA ALA A 107 -7.99 -10.61 -3.65
C ALA A 107 -8.44 -9.29 -4.28
N PHE A 108 -8.65 -8.25 -3.47
CA PHE A 108 -9.06 -6.95 -3.95
C PHE A 108 -7.94 -6.27 -4.75
N VAL A 109 -6.72 -6.26 -4.22
CA VAL A 109 -5.56 -5.65 -4.90
C VAL A 109 -5.30 -6.28 -6.26
N VAL A 110 -5.28 -7.61 -6.30
CA VAL A 110 -4.97 -8.37 -7.52
C VAL A 110 -6.13 -8.25 -8.49
N GLY A 111 -7.36 -8.49 -8.03
CA GLY A 111 -8.57 -8.40 -8.85
C GLY A 111 -8.78 -7.02 -9.46
N TYR A 112 -8.43 -5.97 -8.72
CA TYR A 112 -8.49 -4.58 -9.20
C TYR A 112 -7.68 -4.37 -10.48
N GLY A 113 -6.49 -4.99 -10.60
CA GLY A 113 -5.65 -4.89 -11.79
C GLY A 113 -6.25 -5.50 -13.05
N PHE A 114 -7.35 -6.25 -12.94
CA PHE A 114 -8.06 -6.87 -14.06
C PHE A 114 -9.33 -6.11 -14.47
N LEU A 115 -9.72 -5.05 -13.76
CA LEU A 115 -10.85 -4.20 -14.14
C LEU A 115 -10.58 -3.47 -15.48
N GLY A 116 -11.64 -3.00 -16.12
CA GLY A 116 -11.59 -2.37 -17.45
C GLY A 116 -11.86 -3.35 -18.60
N GLU A 117 -12.13 -2.82 -19.78
CA GLU A 117 -12.51 -3.57 -20.98
C GLU A 117 -11.32 -3.87 -21.90
N GLU A 118 -10.13 -3.36 -21.57
CA GLU A 118 -8.94 -3.49 -22.40
C GLU A 118 -8.49 -4.96 -22.53
N PRO A 119 -7.95 -5.36 -23.69
CA PRO A 119 -7.36 -6.68 -23.87
C PRO A 119 -6.30 -6.97 -22.81
N PHE A 120 -6.19 -8.23 -22.38
CA PHE A 120 -5.23 -8.63 -21.34
C PHE A 120 -3.79 -8.22 -21.67
N ILE A 121 -3.38 -8.33 -22.93
CA ILE A 121 -2.02 -7.97 -23.34
C ILE A 121 -1.72 -6.46 -23.16
N ASP A 122 -2.74 -5.61 -23.35
CA ASP A 122 -2.60 -4.17 -23.16
C ASP A 122 -2.58 -3.82 -21.67
N LYS A 123 -3.35 -4.56 -20.85
CA LYS A 123 -3.28 -4.46 -19.38
C LYS A 123 -1.91 -4.83 -18.83
N VAL A 124 -1.25 -5.82 -19.42
CA VAL A 124 0.12 -6.23 -19.04
C VAL A 124 1.16 -5.17 -19.42
N ARG A 125 0.95 -4.45 -20.53
CA ARG A 125 1.99 -3.59 -21.11
C ARG A 125 1.85 -2.11 -20.78
N TYR A 126 0.63 -1.59 -20.71
CA TYR A 126 0.40 -0.15 -20.79
C TYR A 126 -0.55 0.41 -19.74
N ILE A 127 -1.45 -0.40 -19.17
CA ILE A 127 -2.45 0.08 -18.21
C ILE A 127 -1.90 -0.04 -16.79
N THR A 128 -1.72 1.07 -16.07
CA THR A 128 -1.33 1.09 -14.65
C THR A 128 -2.53 0.98 -13.71
N ALA A 129 -2.28 0.67 -12.43
CA ALA A 129 -3.34 0.64 -11.42
C ALA A 129 -4.02 2.02 -11.28
N SER A 130 -3.25 3.10 -11.38
CA SER A 130 -3.79 4.47 -11.35
C SER A 130 -4.67 4.78 -12.55
N MET A 131 -4.36 4.22 -13.74
CA MET A 131 -5.17 4.40 -14.94
C MET A 131 -6.52 3.69 -14.83
N ILE A 132 -6.55 2.48 -14.27
CA ILE A 132 -7.82 1.81 -13.91
C ILE A 132 -8.60 2.71 -12.93
N GLY A 133 -7.91 3.39 -12.02
CA GLY A 133 -8.50 4.27 -11.02
C GLY A 133 -9.20 5.49 -11.57
N MET A 134 -8.94 5.87 -12.81
CA MET A 134 -9.64 6.98 -13.46
C MET A 134 -11.07 6.60 -13.84
N ASN A 135 -11.28 5.33 -14.20
CA ASN A 135 -12.60 4.78 -14.49
C ASN A 135 -13.29 4.26 -13.21
N TYR A 136 -12.50 3.82 -12.22
CA TYR A 136 -13.00 3.27 -10.95
C TYR A 136 -12.37 3.96 -9.71
N PRO A 137 -12.62 5.28 -9.52
CA PRO A 137 -11.93 6.10 -8.52
C PRO A 137 -12.21 5.70 -7.07
N TRP A 138 -13.42 5.25 -6.76
CA TRP A 138 -13.76 4.75 -5.43
C TRP A 138 -13.12 3.38 -5.15
N MET A 139 -13.00 2.53 -6.16
CA MET A 139 -12.27 1.26 -6.03
C MET A 139 -10.76 1.50 -5.85
N PHE A 140 -10.20 2.51 -6.51
CA PHE A 140 -8.78 2.86 -6.33
C PHE A 140 -8.47 3.38 -4.92
N ARG A 141 -9.37 4.19 -4.37
CA ARG A 141 -9.30 4.62 -2.97
C ARG A 141 -9.36 3.44 -2.00
N LEU A 142 -10.30 2.53 -2.22
CA LEU A 142 -10.43 1.32 -1.41
C LEU A 142 -9.20 0.41 -1.55
N TRP A 143 -8.62 0.34 -2.75
CA TRP A 143 -7.38 -0.40 -3.04
C TRP A 143 -6.23 0.09 -2.15
N GLY A 144 -6.06 1.41 -2.00
CA GLY A 144 -5.03 1.98 -1.11
C GLY A 144 -5.27 1.66 0.36
N VAL A 145 -6.52 1.80 0.83
CA VAL A 145 -6.89 1.51 2.23
C VAL A 145 -6.65 0.04 2.57
N LEU A 146 -7.13 -0.87 1.72
CA LEU A 146 -6.98 -2.31 1.92
C LEU A 146 -5.52 -2.75 1.75
N GLY A 147 -4.80 -2.21 0.77
CA GLY A 147 -3.37 -2.48 0.56
C GLY A 147 -2.53 -2.12 1.78
N ALA A 148 -2.67 -0.89 2.30
CA ALA A 148 -1.97 -0.46 3.51
C ALA A 148 -2.36 -1.28 4.74
N ALA A 149 -3.65 -1.47 5.00
CA ALA A 149 -4.11 -2.20 6.17
C ALA A 149 -3.63 -3.66 6.15
N SER A 150 -3.76 -4.34 5.00
CA SER A 150 -3.42 -5.75 4.88
C SER A 150 -1.93 -6.04 5.03
N LEU A 151 -1.07 -5.25 4.37
CA LEU A 151 0.38 -5.39 4.49
C LEU A 151 0.86 -5.01 5.90
N PHE A 152 0.37 -3.89 6.44
CA PHE A 152 0.83 -3.40 7.75
C PHE A 152 0.39 -4.33 8.89
N ILE A 153 -0.89 -4.71 8.97
CA ILE A 153 -1.40 -5.60 10.02
C ILE A 153 -0.67 -6.95 9.99
N ASN A 154 -0.48 -7.53 8.82
CA ASN A 154 0.18 -8.83 8.71
C ASN A 154 1.68 -8.77 8.99
N THR A 155 2.33 -7.63 8.69
CA THR A 155 3.71 -7.39 9.11
C THR A 155 3.81 -7.28 10.64
N LEU A 156 2.89 -6.56 11.30
CA LEU A 156 2.85 -6.47 12.76
C LEU A 156 2.58 -7.83 13.42
N TYR A 157 1.64 -8.60 12.85
CA TYR A 157 1.33 -9.95 13.32
C TYR A 157 2.56 -10.88 13.15
N CYS A 158 3.26 -10.80 12.03
CA CYS A 158 4.52 -11.52 11.79
C CYS A 158 5.58 -11.16 12.82
N TYR A 159 5.81 -9.86 13.02
CA TYR A 159 6.76 -9.35 14.03
C TYR A 159 6.45 -9.94 15.41
N ARG A 160 5.18 -9.92 15.82
CA ARG A 160 4.80 -10.47 17.12
C ARG A 160 4.95 -11.99 17.18
N LYS A 161 4.60 -12.73 16.12
CA LYS A 161 4.71 -14.20 16.04
C LYS A 161 6.15 -14.67 16.24
N TYR A 162 7.10 -13.97 15.63
CA TYR A 162 8.55 -14.30 15.70
C TYR A 162 9.30 -13.52 16.79
N ASN A 163 8.58 -12.91 17.73
CA ASN A 163 9.15 -12.06 18.80
C ASN A 163 10.15 -11.00 18.29
N TYR A 164 9.94 -10.51 17.07
CA TYR A 164 10.76 -9.50 16.43
C TYR A 164 10.20 -8.11 16.68
N ASN A 165 11.08 -7.14 16.94
CA ASN A 165 10.70 -5.75 17.14
C ASN A 165 11.75 -4.83 16.49
N SER A 166 11.34 -4.12 15.44
CA SER A 166 12.19 -3.16 14.74
C SER A 166 11.49 -1.81 14.67
N LYS A 167 12.07 -0.81 15.36
CA LYS A 167 11.59 0.57 15.32
C LYS A 167 11.62 1.13 13.90
N VAL A 168 12.72 0.88 13.17
CA VAL A 168 12.90 1.31 11.78
C VAL A 168 11.83 0.68 10.89
N GLY A 169 11.59 -0.63 11.03
CA GLY A 169 10.55 -1.30 10.25
C GLY A 169 9.15 -0.77 10.53
N ILE A 170 8.81 -0.51 11.80
CA ILE A 170 7.50 0.04 12.19
C ILE A 170 7.31 1.45 11.63
N ILE A 171 8.33 2.31 11.71
CA ILE A 171 8.27 3.68 11.19
C ILE A 171 8.18 3.65 9.66
N ALA A 172 9.03 2.88 8.98
CA ALA A 172 9.02 2.77 7.52
C ALA A 172 7.68 2.23 7.00
N GLY A 173 7.15 1.17 7.63
CA GLY A 173 5.83 0.62 7.30
C GLY A 173 4.70 1.61 7.53
N SER A 174 4.80 2.45 8.56
CA SER A 174 3.80 3.50 8.84
C SER A 174 3.86 4.62 7.79
N ILE A 175 5.05 5.07 7.42
CA ILE A 175 5.25 6.06 6.36
C ILE A 175 4.71 5.53 5.04
N GLY A 176 5.01 4.28 4.68
CA GLY A 176 4.47 3.63 3.49
C GLY A 176 2.94 3.59 3.51
N ALA A 177 2.36 3.15 4.62
CA ALA A 177 0.91 3.09 4.80
C ALA A 177 0.21 4.45 4.68
N VAL A 178 0.84 5.56 5.08
CA VAL A 178 0.28 6.92 4.85
C VAL A 178 0.47 7.37 3.41
N ALA A 179 1.60 7.05 2.79
CA ALA A 179 1.93 7.49 1.43
C ALA A 179 0.95 6.96 0.37
N ILE A 180 0.36 5.78 0.58
CA ILE A 180 -0.67 5.28 -0.35
C ILE A 180 -1.94 6.12 -0.32
N TYR A 181 -2.28 6.74 0.82
CA TYR A 181 -3.42 7.66 0.90
C TYR A 181 -3.17 8.91 0.07
N VAL A 182 -1.93 9.38 -0.03
CA VAL A 182 -1.57 10.47 -0.96
C VAL A 182 -1.78 10.01 -2.41
N THR A 183 -1.28 8.81 -2.73
CA THR A 183 -1.33 8.23 -4.09
C THR A 183 -2.76 8.11 -4.62
N VAL A 184 -3.67 7.54 -3.83
CA VAL A 184 -5.05 7.28 -4.28
C VAL A 184 -5.92 8.52 -4.36
N ASN A 185 -5.48 9.62 -3.76
CA ASN A 185 -6.16 10.91 -3.83
C ASN A 185 -5.58 11.84 -4.89
N CYS A 186 -4.34 11.62 -5.31
CA CYS A 186 -3.71 12.33 -6.42
C CYS A 186 -3.92 11.54 -7.71
N PRO A 187 -4.97 11.79 -8.51
CA PRO A 187 -5.13 11.10 -9.78
C PRO A 187 -3.95 11.40 -10.72
N SER A 188 -3.35 10.35 -11.29
CA SER A 188 -2.27 10.42 -12.27
C SER A 188 -2.63 9.57 -13.47
N MET A 189 -2.69 10.22 -14.63
CA MET A 189 -2.86 9.62 -15.95
C MET A 189 -1.53 9.63 -16.69
N GLY A 190 -1.31 8.64 -17.56
CA GLY A 190 -0.10 8.48 -18.36
C GLY A 190 0.45 9.80 -18.90
N GLU A 191 1.59 10.23 -18.36
CA GLU A 191 2.46 11.12 -19.08
C GLU A 191 3.42 10.23 -19.87
N LYS A 192 3.56 10.49 -21.18
CA LYS A 192 4.86 10.29 -21.84
C LYS A 192 5.89 10.82 -20.84
N ALA A 193 6.69 9.92 -20.27
CA ALA A 193 7.28 9.99 -18.93
C ALA A 193 8.29 11.15 -18.67
N LEU A 194 8.20 12.26 -19.38
CA LEU A 194 9.17 13.35 -19.44
C LEU A 194 8.52 14.64 -19.97
N SER A 195 7.44 15.12 -19.35
CA SER A 195 7.29 16.58 -19.34
C SER A 195 8.39 17.13 -18.43
N PHE A 196 9.19 18.08 -18.89
CA PHE A 196 10.34 18.63 -18.11
C PHE A 196 9.89 19.27 -16.77
N PHE A 197 8.58 19.50 -16.61
CA PHE A 197 7.92 20.04 -15.43
C PHE A 197 6.63 19.26 -15.12
N PRO A 198 6.72 18.11 -14.43
CA PRO A 198 5.54 17.34 -14.06
C PRO A 198 4.68 18.14 -13.08
N ARG A 199 3.36 18.03 -13.22
CA ARG A 199 2.43 18.78 -12.37
C ARG A 199 2.53 18.32 -10.91
N PRO A 200 2.36 19.21 -9.91
CA PRO A 200 2.49 18.87 -8.49
C PRO A 200 1.65 17.64 -8.05
N ARG A 201 0.46 17.48 -8.63
CA ARG A 201 -0.42 16.32 -8.41
C ARG A 201 0.22 15.00 -8.85
N MET A 202 0.87 14.97 -10.01
CA MET A 202 1.53 13.77 -10.53
C MET A 202 2.78 13.43 -9.73
N VAL A 203 3.54 14.46 -9.32
CA VAL A 203 4.66 14.28 -8.38
C VAL A 203 4.17 13.67 -7.07
N GLY A 204 3.06 14.19 -6.51
CA GLY A 204 2.43 13.64 -5.31
C GLY A 204 2.01 12.18 -5.47
N HIS A 205 1.41 11.82 -6.61
CA HIS A 205 1.05 10.44 -6.92
C HIS A 205 2.26 9.51 -7.00
N TRP A 206 3.25 9.84 -7.83
CA TRP A 206 4.42 8.99 -8.05
C TRP A 206 5.29 8.88 -6.80
N ALA A 207 5.51 9.98 -6.09
CA ALA A 207 6.24 9.97 -4.83
C ALA A 207 5.50 9.13 -3.79
N GLY A 208 4.18 9.28 -3.67
CA GLY A 208 3.36 8.47 -2.78
C GLY A 208 3.47 6.97 -3.09
N ALA A 209 3.38 6.59 -4.37
CA ALA A 209 3.42 5.20 -4.80
C ALA A 209 4.79 4.55 -4.51
N LEU A 210 5.88 5.28 -4.80
CA LEU A 210 7.24 4.83 -4.50
C LEU A 210 7.47 4.70 -3.00
N ILE A 211 7.09 5.71 -2.21
CA ILE A 211 7.23 5.67 -0.75
C ILE A 211 6.40 4.54 -0.15
N PHE A 212 5.20 4.27 -0.67
CA PHE A 212 4.40 3.10 -0.27
C PHE A 212 5.13 1.79 -0.56
N ALA A 213 5.59 1.59 -1.80
CA ALA A 213 6.27 0.35 -2.19
C ALA A 213 7.50 0.08 -1.32
N PHE A 214 8.40 1.05 -1.18
CA PHE A 214 9.61 0.90 -0.35
C PHE A 214 9.28 0.83 1.14
N GLY A 215 8.37 1.68 1.63
CA GLY A 215 7.97 1.72 3.03
C GLY A 215 7.36 0.41 3.50
N CYS A 216 6.59 -0.28 2.66
CA CYS A 216 6.05 -1.61 2.94
C CYS A 216 7.07 -2.74 2.77
N ALA A 217 8.03 -2.62 1.85
CA ALA A 217 9.08 -3.63 1.64
C ALA A 217 10.12 -3.64 2.78
N VAL A 218 10.55 -2.46 3.25
CA VAL A 218 11.58 -2.31 4.31
C VAL A 218 11.31 -3.19 5.54
N PRO A 219 10.14 -3.18 6.19
CA PRO A 219 9.92 -4.02 7.37
C PRO A 219 10.03 -5.51 7.07
N VAL A 220 9.53 -5.98 5.93
CA VAL A 220 9.64 -7.39 5.52
C VAL A 220 11.10 -7.77 5.29
N VAL A 221 11.86 -6.92 4.61
CA VAL A 221 13.30 -7.11 4.36
C VAL A 221 14.09 -7.14 5.66
N LEU A 222 13.84 -6.19 6.58
CA LEU A 222 14.51 -6.15 7.88
C LEU A 222 14.19 -7.39 8.72
N PHE A 223 12.94 -7.84 8.71
CA PHE A 223 12.55 -9.09 9.36
C PHE A 223 13.30 -10.28 8.75
N LEU A 224 13.30 -10.41 7.42
CA LEU A 224 13.98 -11.49 6.70
C LEU A 224 15.49 -11.53 7.01
N PHE A 225 16.18 -10.39 6.97
CA PHE A 225 17.61 -10.35 7.30
C PHE A 225 17.89 -10.72 8.76
N ASN A 226 17.07 -10.24 9.69
CA ASN A 226 17.23 -10.61 11.10
C ASN A 226 16.98 -12.11 11.31
N SER A 227 15.92 -12.65 10.73
CA SER A 227 15.56 -14.07 10.83
C SER A 227 16.56 -14.97 10.12
N ALA A 228 17.11 -14.55 8.97
CA ALA A 228 18.17 -15.28 8.27
C ALA A 228 19.43 -15.41 9.13
N LYS A 229 19.80 -14.38 9.90
CA LYS A 229 20.94 -14.42 10.82
C LYS A 229 20.69 -15.33 12.02
N ARG A 230 19.50 -15.26 12.61
CA ARG A 230 19.14 -15.97 13.85
C ARG A 230 18.78 -17.44 13.62
N LEU A 231 17.93 -17.70 12.63
CA LEU A 231 17.27 -18.99 12.41
C LEU A 231 17.88 -19.77 11.23
N LYS A 232 18.61 -19.09 10.35
CA LYS A 232 19.30 -19.67 9.17
C LYS A 232 18.35 -20.48 8.27
N GLY A 233 18.91 -21.27 7.35
CA GLY A 233 18.16 -22.18 6.48
C GLY A 233 17.16 -21.46 5.56
N LYS A 234 15.87 -21.84 5.66
CA LYS A 234 14.78 -21.34 4.81
C LYS A 234 14.68 -19.82 4.80
N PHE A 235 14.91 -19.13 5.93
CA PHE A 235 14.88 -17.67 5.99
C PHE A 235 15.96 -16.99 5.14
N ALA A 236 17.16 -17.59 5.04
CA ALA A 236 18.24 -17.03 4.23
C ALA A 236 17.93 -17.14 2.74
N VAL A 237 17.40 -18.30 2.30
CA VAL A 237 16.95 -18.50 0.91
C VAL A 237 15.85 -17.51 0.58
N THR A 238 14.83 -17.38 1.43
CA THR A 238 13.73 -16.44 1.22
C THR A 238 14.21 -14.99 1.17
N ALA A 239 15.17 -14.60 2.00
CA ALA A 239 15.76 -13.26 1.96
C ALA A 239 16.43 -12.98 0.61
N VAL A 240 17.24 -13.92 0.10
CA VAL A 240 17.90 -13.80 -1.21
C VAL A 240 16.88 -13.71 -2.34
N VAL A 241 15.89 -14.61 -2.37
CA VAL A 241 14.84 -14.62 -3.40
C VAL A 241 14.03 -13.33 -3.37
N PHE A 242 13.65 -12.85 -2.18
CA PHE A 242 12.86 -11.63 -2.06
C PHE A 242 13.64 -10.39 -2.50
N VAL A 243 14.92 -10.27 -2.12
CA VAL A 243 15.79 -9.17 -2.58
C VAL A 243 15.98 -9.24 -4.10
N ALA A 244 16.22 -10.43 -4.66
CA ALA A 244 16.34 -10.61 -6.10
C ALA A 244 15.04 -10.21 -6.84
N LEU A 245 13.87 -10.52 -6.27
CA LEU A 245 12.58 -10.09 -6.82
C LEU A 245 12.45 -8.56 -6.81
N LEU A 246 12.81 -7.89 -5.70
CA LEU A 246 12.78 -6.42 -5.62
C LEU A 246 13.74 -5.77 -6.64
N LEU A 247 14.93 -6.35 -6.85
CA LEU A 247 15.89 -5.88 -7.86
C LEU A 247 15.39 -6.10 -9.29
N LEU A 248 14.84 -7.28 -9.58
CA LEU A 248 14.22 -7.59 -10.87
C LEU A 248 13.11 -6.58 -11.17
N MET A 249 12.31 -6.25 -10.17
CA MET A 249 11.24 -5.28 -10.30
C MET A 249 11.72 -3.86 -10.59
N LEU A 250 12.78 -3.42 -9.92
CA LEU A 250 13.41 -2.15 -10.25
C LEU A 250 13.92 -2.15 -11.71
N ALA A 251 14.52 -3.25 -12.16
CA ALA A 251 14.94 -3.41 -13.55
C ALA A 251 13.75 -3.37 -14.53
N LEU A 252 12.66 -4.10 -14.25
CA LEU A 252 11.45 -4.08 -15.09
C LEU A 252 10.85 -2.67 -15.18
N LEU A 253 10.82 -1.92 -14.07
CA LEU A 253 10.34 -0.53 -14.07
C LEU A 253 11.18 0.38 -14.97
N ILE A 254 12.50 0.14 -15.04
CA ILE A 254 13.45 0.92 -15.85
C ILE A 254 13.38 0.51 -17.33
N PHE A 255 13.32 -0.79 -17.63
CA PHE A 255 13.49 -1.31 -19.01
C PHE A 255 12.18 -1.60 -19.75
N VAL A 256 11.11 -1.97 -19.04
CA VAL A 256 9.82 -2.37 -19.63
C VAL A 256 8.76 -1.27 -19.45
N GLY A 257 8.89 -0.46 -18.40
CA GLY A 257 7.94 0.58 -18.05
C GLY A 257 6.95 0.13 -16.97
N LYS A 258 5.86 0.88 -16.80
CA LYS A 258 4.87 0.66 -15.74
C LYS A 258 3.59 0.03 -16.29
N SER A 259 3.09 -1.00 -15.61
CA SER A 259 1.76 -1.56 -15.82
C SER A 259 1.19 -2.07 -14.49
N ALA A 260 -0.12 -2.21 -14.40
CA ALA A 260 -0.84 -2.64 -13.20
C ALA A 260 -0.39 -4.03 -12.77
N ILE A 261 -0.09 -4.90 -13.74
CA ILE A 261 0.39 -6.25 -13.47
C ILE A 261 1.82 -6.21 -12.93
N ILE A 262 2.72 -5.43 -13.54
CA ILE A 262 4.09 -5.26 -13.02
C ILE A 262 4.06 -4.62 -11.62
N GLU A 263 3.23 -3.61 -11.40
CA GLU A 263 3.04 -2.93 -10.11
C GLU A 263 2.48 -3.87 -9.02
N ASN A 264 1.75 -4.92 -9.40
CA ASN A 264 1.15 -5.89 -8.49
C ASN A 264 2.09 -7.05 -8.10
N ILE A 265 3.11 -7.38 -8.90
CA ILE A 265 4.09 -8.45 -8.59
C ILE A 265 4.71 -8.36 -7.18
N PRO A 266 5.21 -7.21 -6.69
CA PRO A 266 5.86 -7.14 -5.38
C PRO A 266 4.83 -7.26 -4.27
N MET A 267 3.60 -6.79 -4.50
CA MET A 267 2.52 -6.89 -3.53
C MET A 267 2.07 -8.33 -3.41
N VAL A 268 1.89 -9.04 -4.53
CA VAL A 268 1.58 -10.48 -4.55
C VAL A 268 2.68 -11.28 -3.85
N ALA A 269 3.95 -10.98 -4.13
CA ALA A 269 5.08 -11.60 -3.44
C ALA A 269 5.04 -11.34 -1.93
N ALA A 270 4.80 -10.09 -1.51
CA ALA A 270 4.65 -9.74 -0.11
C ALA A 270 3.46 -10.46 0.55
N TYR A 271 2.31 -10.55 -0.12
CA TYR A 271 1.16 -11.30 0.37
C TYR A 271 1.46 -12.79 0.54
N ALA A 272 2.09 -13.42 -0.45
CA ALA A 272 2.48 -14.82 -0.38
C ALA A 272 3.47 -15.09 0.77
N LEU A 273 4.45 -14.20 0.96
CA LEU A 273 5.40 -14.29 2.07
C LEU A 273 4.72 -14.12 3.42
N LEU A 274 3.87 -13.10 3.58
CA LEU A 274 3.14 -12.86 4.82
C LEU A 274 2.17 -14.01 5.12
N LEU A 275 1.55 -14.61 4.12
CA LEU A 275 0.75 -15.82 4.26
C LEU A 275 1.61 -16.98 4.80
N ALA A 276 2.77 -17.20 4.17
CA ALA A 276 3.68 -18.27 4.56
C ALA A 276 4.21 -18.08 5.99
N PHE A 277 4.65 -16.87 6.36
CA PHE A 277 5.15 -16.57 7.71
C PHE A 277 4.06 -16.70 8.77
N ASN A 278 2.85 -16.20 8.50
CA ASN A 278 1.83 -16.07 9.53
C ASN A 278 1.00 -17.33 9.70
N PHE A 279 0.63 -17.99 8.60
CA PHE A 279 -0.48 -18.95 8.58
C PHE A 279 -0.11 -20.33 8.03
N THR A 280 1.16 -20.58 7.72
CA THR A 280 1.63 -21.91 7.30
C THR A 280 2.70 -22.44 8.25
N HIS A 281 2.92 -23.75 8.22
CA HIS A 281 3.97 -24.43 8.99
C HIS A 281 5.35 -24.39 8.30
N PHE A 282 5.49 -23.71 7.16
CA PHE A 282 6.71 -23.76 6.34
C PHE A 282 7.97 -23.31 7.11
N TYR A 283 7.80 -22.39 8.07
CA TYR A 283 8.87 -21.81 8.89
C TYR A 283 8.81 -22.21 10.38
N ASP A 284 8.02 -23.22 10.75
CA ASP A 284 7.75 -23.53 12.16
C ASP A 284 8.91 -24.21 12.90
N GLU A 285 9.80 -24.91 12.18
CA GLU A 285 11.06 -25.45 12.73
C GLU A 285 11.89 -24.36 13.44
N ALA A 286 11.68 -23.11 13.07
CA ALA A 286 12.40 -21.96 13.61
C ALA A 286 11.78 -21.36 14.88
N ILE A 287 10.57 -21.77 15.26
CA ILE A 287 9.88 -21.30 16.47
C ILE A 287 10.16 -22.23 17.67
N ILE A 288 10.56 -23.48 17.41
CA ILE A 288 10.77 -24.53 18.43
C ILE A 288 12.15 -24.42 19.11
N THR A 289 13.05 -23.58 18.59
CA THR A 289 14.44 -23.41 19.09
C THR A 289 14.64 -22.30 20.12
N GLU A 290 13.57 -21.68 20.64
CA GLU A 290 13.60 -20.78 21.83
C GLU A 290 12.83 -21.40 22.99
#